data_AF-A0A958C3Z4-F1
#
_entry.id   AF-A0A958C3Z4-F1
#
_cell.length_a   1.000
_cell.length_b   1.000
_cell.length_c   1.000
_cell.angle_alpha   90.00
_cell.angle_beta   90.00
_cell.angle_gamma   90.00
#
_symmetry.space_group_name_H-M   'P 1'
#
loop_
_entity.id
_entity.type
_entity.pdbx_description
1 polymer ?
#
loop_
_entity_poly.entity_id
_entity_poly.type
_entity_poly.pdbx_seq_one_letter_code
_entity_poly.pdbx_strand_id
1 'polypeptide(L)'
;GWNDLGMHCVDDDFSVFSILPPYNNIWAQLVRQPVGGGVPEVVTQGVTVEYSFVDNSESASKINFWDNVDLLFGVNPPPNIGLTGNGLTGAMAAAGDHFFAEGVPLTPYTDSQPNLRQPYQLARLVARSDATGEVLAETTFVAPVSDEINCANCHHDGGVGGFNTGSWRRNILLYHDEEEHTHLASNQPVLCASCHASAALGAPGVPGVPNLSRAMHHKHAPDDRAAEASSGSGDQLNILDVENMVAWATGNVTSTVALDRSPSDEGTNDCYQCHPGPETRCLRDTMSAQGMWCTDCHGDMNAVANPNRRPWIDEPRCGDCHGSVYAENPGKLFRQSTGHGGLYCEACHNSTHAILPSTQPEDNIQVIALQGFAGTLSDCTVCHGNNVPPGPGPHGLPNPNPTPTGTASPTATPTSTPTGQGTPTPTVTRTTTPTRTATPTRTETPEPNDRWKLYVPLIMK
;
A
#
# COMPACT_ATOMS: atom_id res chain seq x y z
N GLY A 1 -0.98 7.59 10.58
CA GLY A 1 -0.31 6.28 10.60
C GLY A 1 -0.79 5.50 9.42
N TRP A 2 0.09 4.76 8.75
CA TRP A 2 -0.16 4.17 7.42
C TRP A 2 0.63 2.87 7.23
N ASN A 3 0.34 2.13 6.16
CA ASN A 3 1.22 1.08 5.63
C ASN A 3 2.02 1.64 4.45
N ASP A 4 3.24 1.18 4.24
CA ASP A 4 4.20 1.72 3.27
C ASP A 4 4.02 1.26 1.80
N LEU A 5 3.12 0.31 1.53
CA LEU A 5 2.88 -0.24 0.18
C LEU A 5 1.42 -0.11 -0.28
N GLY A 6 0.48 0.04 0.65
CA GLY A 6 -0.97 0.12 0.42
C GLY A 6 -1.65 -1.19 0.02
N MET A 7 -0.86 -2.26 -0.17
CA MET A 7 -1.26 -3.66 -0.12
C MET A 7 0.00 -4.52 0.08
N HIS A 8 0.05 -5.37 1.11
CA HIS A 8 1.01 -6.48 1.15
C HIS A 8 0.37 -7.75 0.60
N CYS A 9 1.14 -8.56 -0.13
CA CYS A 9 0.66 -9.84 -0.67
C CYS A 9 1.29 -11.00 0.10
N VAL A 10 0.52 -12.03 0.42
CA VAL A 10 0.95 -13.21 1.18
C VAL A 10 0.51 -14.49 0.47
N ASP A 11 1.27 -15.59 0.56
CA ASP A 11 0.81 -16.90 0.07
C ASP A 11 -0.31 -17.47 0.99
N ASP A 12 -1.33 -18.13 0.42
CA ASP A 12 -2.35 -18.88 1.21
C ASP A 12 -1.87 -20.27 1.69
N ASP A 13 -0.77 -20.79 1.13
CA ASP A 13 -0.14 -22.06 1.51
C ASP A 13 1.38 -22.01 1.28
N PHE A 14 2.13 -22.34 2.33
CA PHE A 14 3.60 -22.31 2.40
C PHE A 14 4.25 -23.70 2.24
N SER A 15 3.46 -24.77 2.10
CA SER A 15 3.97 -26.16 2.09
C SER A 15 4.60 -26.62 0.78
N VAL A 16 4.39 -25.87 -0.32
CA VAL A 16 4.87 -26.22 -1.67
C VAL A 16 5.89 -25.20 -2.18
N PHE A 17 5.54 -23.93 -2.18
CA PHE A 17 6.46 -22.81 -2.42
C PHE A 17 5.98 -21.55 -1.69
N SER A 18 6.83 -20.53 -1.61
CA SER A 18 6.42 -19.19 -1.20
C SER A 18 7.03 -18.11 -2.08
N ILE A 19 6.21 -17.10 -2.41
CA ILE A 19 6.59 -15.85 -3.06
C ILE A 19 6.81 -14.76 -2.00
N LEU A 20 5.92 -14.64 -1.01
CA LEU A 20 5.98 -13.63 0.05
C LEU A 20 5.42 -14.14 1.39
N PRO A 21 6.13 -13.91 2.52
CA PRO A 21 5.65 -14.25 3.86
C PRO A 21 4.51 -13.31 4.32
N PRO A 22 3.78 -13.67 5.38
CA PRO A 22 2.93 -12.72 6.08
C PRO A 22 3.80 -11.56 6.59
N TYR A 23 3.46 -10.34 6.16
CA TYR A 23 4.24 -9.14 6.42
C TYR A 23 3.34 -7.90 6.37
N ASN A 24 3.69 -6.88 7.14
CA ASN A 24 3.14 -5.54 7.01
C ASN A 24 4.06 -4.59 7.75
N ASN A 25 4.37 -3.44 7.16
CA ASN A 25 5.07 -2.37 7.87
C ASN A 25 4.06 -1.32 8.31
N ILE A 26 4.07 -1.02 9.60
CA ILE A 26 3.20 -0.03 10.24
C ILE A 26 4.05 1.22 10.50
N TRP A 27 3.67 2.35 9.93
CA TRP A 27 4.38 3.63 10.08
C TRP A 27 3.52 4.67 10.80
N ALA A 28 4.15 5.52 11.60
CA ALA A 28 3.47 6.60 12.29
C ALA A 28 4.36 7.83 12.53
N GLN A 29 3.81 9.01 12.29
CA GLN A 29 4.35 10.27 12.82
C GLN A 29 3.36 10.83 13.85
N LEU A 30 3.85 11.08 15.07
CA LEU A 30 3.10 11.78 16.09
C LEU A 30 3.40 13.27 15.98
N VAL A 31 2.40 14.08 15.63
CA VAL A 31 2.55 15.53 15.51
C VAL A 31 2.01 16.22 16.76
N ARG A 32 2.86 16.97 17.45
CA ARG A 32 2.48 17.83 18.58
C ARG A 32 2.00 19.18 18.06
N GLN A 33 0.74 19.52 18.34
CA GLN A 33 0.20 20.85 18.06
C GLN A 33 0.89 21.93 18.91
N PRO A 34 1.17 23.13 18.36
CA PRO A 34 1.86 24.20 19.08
C PRO A 34 0.95 24.92 20.09
N VAL A 35 1.35 24.92 21.36
CA VAL A 35 0.63 25.63 22.44
C VAL A 35 0.99 27.12 22.43
N GLY A 36 0.02 27.99 22.12
CA GLY A 36 0.18 29.44 22.22
C GLY A 36 0.88 30.12 21.04
N GLY A 37 0.99 29.43 19.90
CA GLY A 37 1.64 29.90 18.67
C GLY A 37 3.00 29.24 18.46
N GLY A 38 3.28 28.81 17.24
CA GLY A 38 4.49 28.06 16.87
C GLY A 38 4.27 27.23 15.61
N VAL A 39 5.27 26.45 15.22
CA VAL A 39 5.12 25.39 14.21
C VAL A 39 4.82 24.05 14.90
N PRO A 40 4.06 23.14 14.27
CA PRO A 40 3.91 21.76 14.74
C PRO A 40 5.25 21.04 14.74
N GLU A 41 5.41 20.08 15.64
CA GLU A 41 6.64 19.30 15.82
C GLU A 41 6.34 17.82 15.67
N VAL A 42 7.14 17.08 14.90
CA VAL A 42 7.10 15.61 14.91
C VAL A 42 7.86 15.12 16.13
N VAL A 43 7.22 14.32 16.97
CA VAL A 43 7.73 13.87 18.26
C VAL A 43 8.02 12.39 18.24
N THR A 44 9.25 12.02 18.59
CA THR A 44 9.72 10.62 18.74
C THR A 44 10.35 10.33 20.11
N GLN A 45 10.38 11.31 21.02
CA GLN A 45 11.02 11.22 22.34
C GLN A 45 10.05 11.48 23.49
N GLY A 46 10.22 10.74 24.59
CA GLY A 46 9.38 10.85 25.79
C GLY A 46 7.94 10.34 25.58
N VAL A 47 7.73 9.59 24.50
CA VAL A 47 6.46 8.98 24.13
C VAL A 47 6.69 7.57 23.58
N THR A 48 5.81 6.65 23.96
CA THR A 48 5.73 5.30 23.41
C THR A 48 4.52 5.23 22.50
N VAL A 49 4.67 4.69 21.29
CA VAL A 49 3.54 4.39 20.39
C VAL A 49 3.34 2.89 20.34
N GLU A 50 2.16 2.43 20.71
CA GLU A 50 1.74 1.03 20.67
C GLU A 50 0.81 0.80 19.48
N TYR A 51 0.90 -0.37 18.83
CA TYR A 51 0.02 -0.81 17.76
C TYR A 51 -0.72 -2.10 18.13
N SER A 52 -1.90 -2.30 17.55
CA SER A 52 -2.73 -3.51 17.66
C SER A 52 -3.71 -3.56 16.49
N PHE A 53 -4.28 -4.73 16.16
CA PHE A 53 -5.31 -4.84 15.13
C PHE A 53 -6.70 -5.10 15.74
N VAL A 54 -7.73 -4.50 15.14
CA VAL A 54 -9.13 -4.70 15.55
C VAL A 54 -9.59 -6.08 15.10
N ASP A 55 -10.11 -6.88 16.04
CA ASP A 55 -10.55 -8.27 15.81
C ASP A 55 -9.46 -9.20 15.25
N ASN A 56 -8.17 -8.90 15.40
CA ASN A 56 -7.09 -9.74 14.90
C ASN A 56 -5.91 -9.80 15.87
N SER A 57 -5.88 -10.82 16.72
CA SER A 57 -4.86 -11.00 17.77
C SER A 57 -3.86 -12.12 17.47
N GLU A 58 -4.14 -12.97 16.49
CA GLU A 58 -3.30 -14.09 16.09
C GLU A 58 -3.38 -14.35 14.58
N SER A 59 -2.33 -14.90 13.97
CA SER A 59 -2.29 -15.30 12.57
C SER A 59 -1.85 -16.76 12.35
N ALA A 60 -1.30 -17.41 13.38
CA ALA A 60 -0.71 -18.74 13.28
C ALA A 60 -1.71 -19.90 13.20
N SER A 61 -2.98 -19.70 13.58
CA SER A 61 -4.03 -20.70 13.36
C SER A 61 -4.68 -20.59 11.98
N LYS A 62 -4.48 -19.46 11.29
CA LYS A 62 -5.13 -19.09 10.02
C LYS A 62 -4.34 -19.51 8.77
N ILE A 63 -3.02 -19.67 8.86
CA ILE A 63 -2.12 -20.10 7.77
C ILE A 63 -0.99 -21.01 8.27
N ASN A 64 -0.43 -21.85 7.41
CA ASN A 64 0.64 -22.81 7.73
C ASN A 64 2.08 -22.24 7.62
N PHE A 65 2.24 -20.91 7.69
CA PHE A 65 3.56 -20.26 7.57
C PHE A 65 4.56 -20.73 8.63
N TRP A 66 4.15 -20.76 9.90
CA TRP A 66 5.03 -21.14 11.01
C TRP A 66 5.46 -22.62 11.01
N ASP A 67 4.76 -23.49 10.28
CA ASP A 67 5.18 -24.88 10.07
C ASP A 67 6.31 -25.01 9.04
N ASN A 68 6.45 -24.02 8.14
CA ASN A 68 7.33 -24.06 6.97
C ASN A 68 8.45 -23.00 6.97
N VAL A 69 8.37 -22.02 7.89
CA VAL A 69 9.27 -20.84 7.94
C VAL A 69 10.76 -21.20 8.09
N ASP A 70 11.09 -22.28 8.81
CA ASP A 70 12.49 -22.74 8.95
C ASP A 70 13.06 -23.25 7.62
N LEU A 71 12.25 -23.99 6.85
CA LEU A 71 12.65 -24.52 5.53
C LEU A 71 12.71 -23.41 4.47
N LEU A 72 11.81 -22.43 4.53
CA LEU A 72 11.73 -21.33 3.56
C LEU A 72 12.74 -20.20 3.84
N PHE A 73 12.92 -19.81 5.10
CA PHE A 73 13.66 -18.61 5.50
C PHE A 73 14.85 -18.89 6.45
N GLY A 74 15.08 -20.14 6.88
CA GLY A 74 16.19 -20.50 7.76
C GLY A 74 16.08 -19.94 9.18
N VAL A 75 14.86 -19.61 9.61
CA VAL A 75 14.56 -19.03 10.94
C VAL A 75 13.30 -19.66 11.53
N ASN A 76 13.27 -19.74 12.86
CA ASN A 76 12.16 -20.34 13.60
C ASN A 76 11.56 -19.33 14.62
N PRO A 77 10.82 -18.30 14.15
CA PRO A 77 10.10 -17.38 15.03
C PRO A 77 8.94 -18.11 15.73
N PRO A 78 8.59 -17.73 16.98
CA PRO A 78 7.40 -18.27 17.63
C PRO A 78 6.11 -18.00 16.83
N PRO A 79 5.05 -18.82 17.01
CA PRO A 79 3.72 -18.52 16.47
C PRO A 79 3.28 -17.09 16.76
N ASN A 80 2.69 -16.43 15.76
CA ASN A 80 2.26 -15.02 15.77
C ASN A 80 3.38 -13.97 15.80
N ILE A 81 4.65 -14.39 15.69
CA ILE A 81 5.81 -13.49 15.53
C ILE A 81 6.32 -13.58 14.08
N GLY A 82 6.56 -12.43 13.47
CA GLY A 82 7.07 -12.30 12.11
C GLY A 82 8.59 -12.38 12.02
N LEU A 83 9.12 -12.36 10.79
CA LEU A 83 10.55 -12.51 10.49
C LEU A 83 11.44 -11.41 11.14
N THR A 84 10.85 -10.27 11.48
CA THR A 84 11.50 -9.12 12.15
C THR A 84 11.40 -9.15 13.67
N GLY A 85 10.67 -10.11 14.25
CA GLY A 85 10.41 -10.21 15.69
C GLY A 85 9.16 -9.47 16.19
N ASN A 86 8.44 -8.76 15.31
CA ASN A 86 7.18 -8.09 15.66
C ASN A 86 5.98 -9.07 15.59
N GLY A 87 4.98 -8.86 16.45
CA GLY A 87 3.72 -9.63 16.45
C GLY A 87 2.51 -8.77 16.05
N LEU A 88 1.29 -9.26 16.27
CA LEU A 88 0.03 -8.52 15.99
C LEU A 88 -0.23 -7.37 16.99
N THR A 89 0.59 -7.23 18.03
CA THR A 89 0.56 -6.08 18.94
C THR A 89 1.95 -5.84 19.52
N GLY A 90 2.27 -4.60 19.83
CA GLY A 90 3.58 -4.24 20.40
C GLY A 90 3.83 -2.74 20.47
N ALA A 91 4.97 -2.37 21.05
CA ALA A 91 5.50 -1.02 20.94
C ALA A 91 6.24 -0.86 19.59
N MET A 92 6.02 0.25 18.91
CA MET A 92 6.73 0.62 17.69
C MET A 92 8.14 1.12 18.03
N ALA A 93 9.12 0.81 17.18
CA ALA A 93 10.47 1.36 17.29
C ALA A 93 10.47 2.83 16.87
N ALA A 94 11.12 3.69 17.66
CA ALA A 94 11.36 5.09 17.29
C ALA A 94 12.57 5.18 16.34
N ALA A 95 12.38 5.81 15.19
CA ALA A 95 13.44 6.12 14.24
C ALA A 95 13.38 7.61 13.89
N GLY A 96 14.10 8.44 14.65
CA GLY A 96 14.37 9.85 14.36
C GLY A 96 13.14 10.73 14.14
N ASP A 97 12.61 10.70 12.92
CA ASP A 97 11.48 11.46 12.37
C ASP A 97 10.14 10.67 12.35
N HIS A 98 10.11 9.40 12.77
CA HIS A 98 8.90 8.57 12.82
C HIS A 98 8.97 7.42 13.86
N PHE A 99 7.88 6.68 13.97
CA PHE A 99 7.81 5.36 14.59
C PHE A 99 7.48 4.31 13.52
N PHE A 100 8.07 3.12 13.64
CA PHE A 100 7.80 1.99 12.74
C PHE A 100 7.69 0.65 13.49
N ALA A 101 6.86 -0.25 12.98
CA ALA A 101 6.91 -1.67 13.28
C ALA A 101 7.00 -2.43 11.95
N GLU A 102 8.18 -2.96 11.65
CA GLU A 102 8.46 -3.68 10.41
C GLU A 102 7.99 -5.13 10.50
N GLY A 103 7.51 -5.73 9.41
CA GLY A 103 7.32 -7.18 9.30
C GLY A 103 6.33 -7.82 10.28
N VAL A 104 5.25 -7.11 10.62
CA VAL A 104 4.11 -7.68 11.34
C VAL A 104 3.51 -8.85 10.52
N PRO A 105 3.33 -10.06 11.07
CA PRO A 105 2.91 -11.23 10.31
C PRO A 105 1.38 -11.27 10.10
N LEU A 106 0.85 -10.22 9.49
CA LEU A 106 -0.58 -10.01 9.29
C LEU A 106 -1.15 -10.95 8.21
N THR A 107 -2.42 -11.34 8.37
CA THR A 107 -3.17 -12.22 7.47
C THR A 107 -4.52 -11.59 7.11
N PRO A 108 -5.12 -11.89 5.94
CA PRO A 108 -6.41 -11.35 5.52
C PRO A 108 -7.61 -11.96 6.27
N TYR A 109 -7.42 -12.42 7.50
CA TYR A 109 -8.42 -13.16 8.28
C TYR A 109 -8.46 -12.64 9.71
N THR A 110 -9.65 -12.27 10.19
CA THR A 110 -9.87 -11.83 11.57
C THR A 110 -10.13 -13.03 12.49
N ASP A 111 -10.06 -12.82 13.80
CA ASP A 111 -10.30 -13.84 14.82
C ASP A 111 -11.77 -14.32 14.80
N SER A 112 -12.71 -13.41 14.51
CA SER A 112 -14.13 -13.79 14.33
C SER A 112 -14.43 -14.44 12.97
N GLN A 113 -13.55 -14.27 11.97
CA GLN A 113 -13.72 -14.76 10.61
C GLN A 113 -12.45 -15.41 10.04
N PRO A 114 -11.95 -16.51 10.65
CA PRO A 114 -10.68 -17.13 10.27
C PRO A 114 -10.67 -17.80 8.87
N ASN A 115 -11.82 -17.84 8.18
CA ASN A 115 -11.99 -18.48 6.86
C ASN A 115 -12.69 -17.57 5.83
N LEU A 116 -12.86 -16.26 6.12
CA LEU A 116 -13.46 -15.30 5.20
C LEU A 116 -12.53 -14.10 5.08
N ARG A 117 -12.15 -13.76 3.84
CA ARG A 117 -11.21 -12.69 3.56
C ARG A 117 -11.73 -11.34 4.04
N GLN A 118 -10.85 -10.62 4.72
CA GLN A 118 -10.99 -9.28 5.25
C GLN A 118 -9.67 -8.53 4.95
N PRO A 119 -9.40 -8.16 3.68
CA PRO A 119 -8.08 -7.67 3.28
C PRO A 119 -7.70 -6.31 3.91
N TYR A 120 -8.70 -5.51 4.32
CA TYR A 120 -8.52 -4.18 4.88
C TYR A 120 -8.46 -4.20 6.41
N GLN A 121 -7.49 -4.93 6.98
CA GLN A 121 -7.30 -5.04 8.42
C GLN A 121 -7.08 -3.67 9.09
N LEU A 122 -7.79 -3.40 10.19
CA LEU A 122 -7.72 -2.10 10.87
C LEU A 122 -6.64 -2.11 11.97
N ALA A 123 -5.55 -1.38 11.74
CA ALA A 123 -4.51 -1.11 12.73
C ALA A 123 -4.90 0.10 13.60
N ARG A 124 -4.96 -0.11 14.92
CA ARG A 124 -5.11 0.95 15.92
C ARG A 124 -3.77 1.29 16.54
N LEU A 125 -3.44 2.58 16.56
CA LEU A 125 -2.27 3.15 17.24
C LEU A 125 -2.70 3.92 18.49
N VAL A 126 -1.90 3.80 19.55
CA VAL A 126 -2.05 4.56 20.80
C VAL A 126 -0.70 5.16 21.17
N ALA A 127 -0.60 6.49 21.18
CA ALA A 127 0.57 7.21 21.68
C ALA A 127 0.38 7.55 23.16
N ARG A 128 1.39 7.23 23.99
CA ARG A 128 1.39 7.49 25.44
C ARG A 128 2.59 8.34 25.85
N SER A 129 2.41 9.14 26.89
CA SER A 129 3.49 9.82 27.61
C SER A 129 4.31 8.81 28.43
N ASP A 130 5.62 8.74 28.23
CA ASP A 130 6.49 7.86 29.03
C ASP A 130 6.54 8.27 30.50
N ALA A 131 6.30 9.56 30.78
CA ALA A 131 6.37 10.14 32.12
C ALA A 131 5.09 9.93 32.95
N THR A 132 3.92 9.78 32.30
CA THR A 132 2.61 9.72 32.97
C THR A 132 1.76 8.50 32.61
N GLY A 133 2.08 7.79 31.52
CA GLY A 133 1.26 6.69 30.97
C GLY A 133 -0.03 7.15 30.28
N GLU A 134 -0.33 8.45 30.32
CA GLU A 134 -1.52 9.05 29.72
C GLU A 134 -1.51 8.91 28.20
N VAL A 135 -2.67 8.62 27.62
CA VAL A 135 -2.88 8.63 26.18
C VAL A 135 -2.81 10.07 25.68
N LEU A 136 -1.91 10.32 24.73
CA LEU A 136 -1.71 11.61 24.07
C LEU A 136 -2.50 11.73 22.76
N ALA A 137 -2.58 10.63 22.00
CA ALA A 137 -3.32 10.54 20.76
C ALA A 137 -3.65 9.07 20.44
N GLU A 138 -4.73 8.85 19.70
CA GLU A 138 -5.06 7.55 19.09
C GLU A 138 -5.48 7.75 17.64
N THR A 139 -5.27 6.74 16.80
CA THR A 139 -5.79 6.72 15.43
C THR A 139 -5.98 5.28 14.95
N THR A 140 -6.89 5.08 14.00
CA THR A 140 -7.10 3.80 13.32
C THR A 140 -6.96 4.00 11.83
N PHE A 141 -6.30 3.07 11.15
CA PHE A 141 -6.07 3.10 9.70
C PHE A 141 -6.01 1.68 9.13
N VAL A 142 -6.01 1.56 7.81
CA VAL A 142 -5.92 0.26 7.12
C VAL A 142 -4.46 -0.18 6.99
N ALA A 143 -4.18 -1.39 7.44
CA ALA A 143 -2.95 -2.13 7.22
C ALA A 143 -3.27 -3.31 6.30
N PRO A 144 -3.25 -3.11 4.97
CA PRO A 144 -3.88 -4.00 4.03
C PRO A 144 -3.00 -5.21 3.70
N VAL A 145 -3.62 -6.39 3.61
CA VAL A 145 -2.95 -7.65 3.27
C VAL A 145 -3.89 -8.54 2.45
N SER A 146 -3.36 -9.32 1.51
CA SER A 146 -4.16 -10.22 0.68
C SER A 146 -3.43 -11.46 0.18
N ASP A 147 -4.18 -12.55 0.08
CA ASP A 147 -3.80 -13.86 -0.44
C ASP A 147 -4.41 -14.15 -1.84
N GLU A 148 -4.97 -13.15 -2.51
CA GLU A 148 -5.60 -13.29 -3.85
C GLU A 148 -4.61 -13.50 -5.02
N ILE A 149 -3.33 -13.79 -4.77
CA ILE A 149 -2.40 -14.18 -5.84
C ILE A 149 -2.85 -15.53 -6.44
N ASN A 150 -3.43 -15.49 -7.64
CA ASN A 150 -4.15 -16.63 -8.21
C ASN A 150 -3.51 -17.19 -9.48
N CYS A 151 -2.49 -18.03 -9.34
CA CYS A 151 -1.94 -18.78 -10.47
C CYS A 151 -2.82 -20.01 -10.84
N ALA A 152 -3.76 -20.41 -9.97
CA ALA A 152 -4.59 -21.61 -10.13
C ALA A 152 -5.49 -21.53 -11.37
N ASN A 153 -5.90 -20.31 -11.79
CA ASN A 153 -6.68 -20.06 -13.00
C ASN A 153 -6.11 -20.73 -14.27
N CYS A 154 -4.79 -20.90 -14.36
CA CYS A 154 -4.13 -21.51 -15.52
C CYS A 154 -3.29 -22.74 -15.15
N HIS A 155 -2.75 -22.83 -13.93
CA HIS A 155 -1.91 -23.97 -13.48
C HIS A 155 -2.68 -25.06 -12.72
N HIS A 156 -4.01 -25.06 -12.77
CA HIS A 156 -4.82 -26.17 -12.27
C HIS A 156 -4.45 -27.50 -12.95
N ASP A 157 -4.93 -28.62 -12.40
CA ASP A 157 -4.73 -29.95 -12.99
C ASP A 157 -5.25 -30.01 -14.43
N GLY A 158 -4.38 -30.44 -15.36
CA GLY A 158 -4.66 -30.47 -16.80
C GLY A 158 -4.61 -29.10 -17.51
N GLY A 159 -4.21 -28.04 -16.80
CA GLY A 159 -3.96 -26.71 -17.36
C GLY A 159 -2.58 -26.59 -18.02
N VAL A 160 -1.95 -25.41 -17.89
CA VAL A 160 -0.60 -25.13 -18.43
C VAL A 160 0.42 -26.13 -17.87
N GLY A 161 1.22 -26.72 -18.77
CA GLY A 161 2.15 -27.82 -18.47
C GLY A 161 1.51 -29.22 -18.41
N GLY A 162 0.17 -29.35 -18.43
CA GLY A 162 -0.52 -30.64 -18.50
C GLY A 162 -0.39 -31.55 -17.25
N PHE A 163 0.24 -31.07 -16.18
CA PHE A 163 0.40 -31.82 -14.94
C PHE A 163 -0.93 -31.99 -14.20
N ASN A 164 -1.08 -33.11 -13.49
CA ASN A 164 -2.29 -33.47 -12.75
C ASN A 164 -1.86 -34.02 -11.38
N THR A 165 -1.59 -33.15 -10.41
CA THR A 165 -1.02 -33.54 -9.10
C THR A 165 -1.95 -33.29 -7.91
N GLY A 166 -3.13 -32.71 -8.13
CA GLY A 166 -4.02 -32.23 -7.08
C GLY A 166 -3.58 -30.91 -6.45
N SER A 167 -2.50 -30.29 -6.95
CA SER A 167 -1.97 -29.02 -6.44
C SER A 167 -1.42 -28.17 -7.59
N TRP A 168 -2.06 -27.04 -7.87
CA TRP A 168 -1.60 -26.09 -8.89
C TRP A 168 -0.19 -25.57 -8.59
N ARG A 169 0.16 -25.41 -7.30
CA ARG A 169 1.52 -25.04 -6.88
C ARG A 169 2.55 -26.08 -7.29
N ARG A 170 2.21 -27.37 -7.14
CA ARG A 170 3.10 -28.48 -7.53
C ARG A 170 3.17 -28.63 -9.06
N ASN A 171 2.09 -28.34 -9.78
CA ASN A 171 2.09 -28.27 -11.24
C ASN A 171 3.06 -27.18 -11.75
N ILE A 172 3.08 -25.99 -11.13
CA ILE A 172 4.07 -24.92 -11.44
C ILE A 172 5.50 -25.40 -11.24
N LEU A 173 5.81 -26.06 -10.11
CA LEU A 173 7.18 -26.53 -9.85
C LEU A 173 7.60 -27.65 -10.81
N LEU A 174 6.68 -28.51 -11.26
CA LEU A 174 6.97 -29.51 -12.29
C LEU A 174 7.22 -28.88 -13.67
N TYR A 175 6.45 -27.85 -14.01
CA TYR A 175 6.62 -27.11 -15.27
C TYR A 175 7.93 -26.32 -15.29
N HIS A 176 8.29 -25.70 -14.15
CA HIS A 176 9.61 -25.08 -13.97
C HIS A 176 10.75 -26.12 -14.05
N ASP A 177 10.57 -27.32 -13.50
CA ASP A 177 11.56 -28.41 -13.60
C ASP A 177 11.74 -28.91 -15.03
N GLU A 178 10.68 -28.91 -15.85
CA GLU A 178 10.73 -29.26 -17.27
C GLU A 178 11.43 -28.16 -18.10
N GLU A 179 10.96 -26.91 -18.02
CA GLU A 179 11.48 -25.79 -18.82
C GLU A 179 12.92 -25.40 -18.44
N GLU A 180 13.21 -25.22 -17.15
CA GLU A 180 14.47 -24.66 -16.64
C GLU A 180 15.43 -25.75 -16.12
N HIS A 181 15.08 -27.03 -16.33
CA HIS A 181 15.86 -28.22 -15.99
C HIS A 181 16.25 -28.31 -14.49
N THR A 182 15.32 -27.93 -13.62
CA THR A 182 15.47 -27.97 -12.15
C THR A 182 14.87 -29.23 -11.52
N HIS A 183 14.93 -29.35 -10.18
CA HIS A 183 14.35 -30.46 -9.40
C HIS A 183 13.50 -29.95 -8.21
N LEU A 184 12.94 -28.75 -8.31
CA LEU A 184 12.17 -28.04 -7.30
C LEU A 184 10.94 -28.83 -6.81
N ALA A 185 10.24 -29.54 -7.70
CA ALA A 185 9.07 -30.35 -7.33
C ALA A 185 9.42 -31.54 -6.41
N SER A 186 10.70 -31.89 -6.29
CA SER A 186 11.21 -32.90 -5.35
C SER A 186 11.83 -32.31 -4.07
N ASN A 187 12.01 -30.99 -4.00
CA ASN A 187 12.68 -30.28 -2.92
C ASN A 187 11.79 -29.16 -2.34
N GLN A 188 10.57 -29.53 -1.93
CA GLN A 188 9.56 -28.63 -1.36
C GLN A 188 9.73 -28.50 0.17
N PRO A 189 9.38 -27.34 0.78
CA PRO A 189 8.86 -26.13 0.16
C PRO A 189 9.98 -25.26 -0.46
N VAL A 190 9.67 -24.55 -1.54
CA VAL A 190 10.62 -23.70 -2.28
C VAL A 190 10.38 -22.22 -2.03
N LEU A 191 11.33 -21.48 -1.46
CA LEU A 191 11.27 -20.01 -1.50
C LEU A 191 11.72 -19.54 -2.89
N CYS A 192 10.83 -18.91 -3.67
CA CYS A 192 11.16 -18.43 -5.02
C CYS A 192 12.36 -17.46 -5.02
N ALA A 193 12.48 -16.66 -3.95
CA ALA A 193 13.57 -15.70 -3.75
C ALA A 193 14.93 -16.33 -3.37
N SER A 194 15.02 -17.65 -3.19
CA SER A 194 16.31 -18.35 -3.02
C SER A 194 17.15 -18.33 -4.31
N CYS A 195 16.50 -18.40 -5.47
CA CYS A 195 17.14 -18.31 -6.79
C CYS A 195 16.90 -16.95 -7.45
N HIS A 196 15.67 -16.45 -7.44
CA HIS A 196 15.33 -15.18 -8.09
C HIS A 196 15.59 -13.98 -7.18
N ALA A 197 16.19 -12.92 -7.71
CA ALA A 197 16.33 -11.68 -6.95
C ALA A 197 14.95 -11.08 -6.60
N SER A 198 14.76 -10.63 -5.36
CA SER A 198 13.53 -10.04 -4.86
C SER A 198 13.82 -8.83 -3.98
N ALA A 199 13.53 -7.63 -4.49
CA ALA A 199 13.71 -6.39 -3.73
C ALA A 199 12.79 -6.30 -2.50
N ALA A 200 11.58 -6.88 -2.56
CA ALA A 200 10.64 -6.92 -1.43
C ALA A 200 11.19 -7.71 -0.24
N LEU A 201 12.00 -8.73 -0.48
CA LEU A 201 12.61 -9.57 0.56
C LEU A 201 14.09 -9.23 0.82
N GLY A 202 14.63 -8.19 0.17
CA GLY A 202 16.06 -7.88 0.18
C GLY A 202 16.96 -9.00 -0.40
N ALA A 203 16.38 -9.98 -1.10
CA ALA A 203 17.07 -11.17 -1.57
C ALA A 203 17.86 -10.86 -2.85
N PRO A 204 19.19 -11.08 -2.88
CA PRO A 204 20.03 -10.73 -4.04
C PRO A 204 19.84 -11.67 -5.23
N GLY A 205 19.27 -12.86 -5.02
CA GLY A 205 19.16 -13.92 -6.03
C GLY A 205 20.51 -14.52 -6.44
N VAL A 206 20.46 -15.42 -7.43
CA VAL A 206 21.61 -16.09 -8.03
C VAL A 206 22.07 -15.34 -9.29
N PRO A 207 23.37 -15.08 -9.48
CA PRO A 207 23.88 -14.42 -10.69
C PRO A 207 23.47 -15.15 -11.98
N GLY A 208 22.92 -14.41 -12.95
CA GLY A 208 22.44 -14.94 -14.23
C GLY A 208 20.96 -15.33 -14.23
N VAL A 209 20.35 -15.55 -13.07
CA VAL A 209 18.90 -15.77 -12.94
C VAL A 209 18.17 -14.41 -12.98
N PRO A 210 17.08 -14.23 -13.76
CA PRO A 210 16.30 -13.00 -13.75
C PRO A 210 15.65 -12.75 -12.37
N ASN A 211 15.42 -11.48 -12.02
CA ASN A 211 14.62 -11.15 -10.84
C ASN A 211 13.20 -11.72 -10.96
N LEU A 212 12.53 -12.00 -9.84
CA LEU A 212 11.28 -12.78 -9.83
C LEU A 212 10.16 -12.11 -10.65
N SER A 213 10.05 -10.79 -10.55
CA SER A 213 9.06 -10.02 -11.32
C SER A 213 9.29 -10.15 -12.83
N ARG A 214 10.53 -10.02 -13.30
CA ARG A 214 10.86 -10.25 -14.71
C ARG A 214 10.61 -11.68 -15.14
N ALA A 215 11.00 -12.67 -14.33
CA ALA A 215 10.84 -14.08 -14.64
C ALA A 215 9.36 -14.42 -14.90
N MET A 216 8.48 -13.97 -14.00
CA MET A 216 7.03 -14.14 -14.13
C MET A 216 6.47 -13.33 -15.31
N HIS A 217 6.69 -12.00 -15.34
CA HIS A 217 6.04 -11.14 -16.32
C HIS A 217 6.42 -11.46 -17.77
N HIS A 218 7.68 -11.84 -18.03
CA HIS A 218 8.13 -12.22 -19.38
C HIS A 218 7.36 -13.44 -19.87
N LYS A 219 7.37 -14.54 -19.10
CA LYS A 219 6.70 -15.80 -19.46
C LYS A 219 5.17 -15.67 -19.66
N HIS A 220 4.58 -14.61 -19.12
CA HIS A 220 3.14 -14.32 -19.21
C HIS A 220 2.81 -13.17 -20.17
N ALA A 221 3.80 -12.59 -20.86
CA ALA A 221 3.58 -11.53 -21.83
C ALA A 221 2.89 -12.06 -23.12
N PRO A 222 2.07 -11.24 -23.81
CA PRO A 222 1.35 -11.69 -25.01
C PRO A 222 2.25 -12.19 -26.15
N ASP A 223 3.43 -11.59 -26.33
CA ASP A 223 4.34 -11.92 -27.43
C ASP A 223 4.92 -13.34 -27.32
N ASP A 224 5.18 -13.83 -26.10
CA ASP A 224 5.61 -15.20 -25.85
C ASP A 224 4.45 -16.20 -26.13
N ARG A 225 3.21 -15.82 -25.81
CA ARG A 225 2.01 -16.64 -26.11
C ARG A 225 1.74 -16.76 -27.61
N ALA A 226 2.10 -15.77 -28.42
CA ALA A 226 1.97 -15.85 -29.88
C ALA A 226 2.95 -16.86 -30.50
N ALA A 227 4.14 -17.04 -29.91
CA ALA A 227 5.09 -18.07 -30.30
C ALA A 227 4.56 -19.47 -29.97
N GLU A 228 4.08 -19.68 -28.73
CA GLU A 228 3.46 -20.93 -28.26
C GLU A 228 2.22 -21.32 -29.09
N ALA A 229 1.26 -20.39 -29.29
CA ALA A 229 0.01 -20.65 -29.99
C ALA A 229 0.21 -21.06 -31.46
N SER A 230 1.30 -20.62 -32.10
CA SER A 230 1.66 -21.01 -33.47
C SER A 230 1.97 -22.51 -33.63
N SER A 231 2.19 -23.23 -32.52
CA SER A 231 2.43 -24.68 -32.50
C SER A 231 1.17 -25.54 -32.30
N GLY A 232 0.05 -24.92 -31.88
CA GLY A 232 -1.03 -25.64 -31.15
C GLY A 232 -2.42 -25.67 -31.78
N SER A 233 -2.80 -24.73 -32.65
CA SER A 233 -4.11 -24.80 -33.34
C SER A 233 -4.16 -23.90 -34.58
N GLY A 234 -4.44 -24.48 -35.75
CA GLY A 234 -4.73 -23.70 -36.94
C GLY A 234 -6.15 -23.15 -36.89
N ASP A 235 -6.29 -21.88 -36.50
CA ASP A 235 -7.52 -21.11 -36.72
C ASP A 235 -7.27 -20.02 -37.78
N GLN A 236 -8.30 -19.68 -38.54
CA GLN A 236 -8.15 -18.92 -39.79
C GLN A 236 -8.15 -17.42 -39.54
N LEU A 237 -7.16 -16.71 -40.10
CA LEU A 237 -7.16 -15.25 -40.22
C LEU A 237 -8.49 -14.79 -40.80
N ASN A 238 -9.20 -13.94 -40.08
CA ASN A 238 -10.55 -13.55 -40.45
C ASN A 238 -10.50 -12.38 -41.46
N ILE A 239 -11.53 -12.27 -42.30
CA ILE A 239 -11.56 -11.31 -43.42
C ILE A 239 -11.42 -9.84 -42.98
N LEU A 240 -11.82 -9.50 -41.75
CA LEU A 240 -11.70 -8.16 -41.18
C LEU A 240 -10.25 -7.69 -41.03
N ASP A 241 -9.30 -8.60 -40.83
CA ASP A 241 -7.88 -8.27 -40.65
C ASP A 241 -7.24 -7.78 -41.96
N VAL A 242 -7.72 -8.30 -43.10
CA VAL A 242 -7.27 -7.90 -44.45
C VAL A 242 -7.83 -6.54 -44.84
N GLU A 243 -9.09 -6.24 -44.50
CA GLU A 243 -9.71 -4.94 -44.79
C GLU A 243 -9.04 -3.80 -44.00
N ASN A 244 -8.68 -4.04 -42.73
CA ASN A 244 -7.93 -3.09 -41.91
C ASN A 244 -6.51 -2.80 -42.44
N MET A 245 -5.82 -3.81 -42.96
CA MET A 245 -4.50 -3.64 -43.60
C MET A 245 -4.57 -2.78 -44.88
N VAL A 246 -5.63 -2.91 -45.69
CA VAL A 246 -5.82 -2.11 -46.91
C VAL A 246 -6.15 -0.64 -46.59
N ALA A 247 -6.90 -0.37 -45.51
CA ALA A 247 -7.17 0.99 -45.05
C ALA A 247 -5.89 1.73 -44.64
N TRP A 248 -4.96 1.05 -43.95
CA TRP A 248 -3.66 1.60 -43.58
C TRP A 248 -2.78 1.92 -44.80
N ALA A 249 -2.73 1.00 -45.78
CA ALA A 249 -1.92 1.16 -46.99
C ALA A 249 -2.41 2.26 -47.95
N THR A 250 -3.67 2.69 -47.83
CA THR A 250 -4.30 3.69 -48.72
C THR A 250 -4.42 5.08 -48.10
N GLY A 251 -3.99 5.27 -46.84
CA GLY A 251 -3.83 6.59 -46.20
C GLY A 251 -5.14 7.34 -45.91
N ASN A 252 -6.28 6.66 -45.92
CA ASN A 252 -7.60 7.30 -45.89
C ASN A 252 -8.27 7.25 -44.51
N VAL A 253 -7.56 7.71 -43.46
CA VAL A 253 -8.04 7.69 -42.07
C VAL A 253 -8.20 9.13 -41.53
N THR A 254 -9.43 9.64 -41.54
CA THR A 254 -9.82 10.79 -40.72
C THR A 254 -10.09 10.33 -39.30
N SER A 255 -9.06 10.33 -38.45
CA SER A 255 -9.15 9.77 -37.10
C SER A 255 -9.95 10.63 -36.13
N THR A 256 -11.08 10.09 -35.65
CA THR A 256 -11.66 10.37 -34.33
C THR A 256 -12.20 9.09 -33.68
N VAL A 257 -11.57 7.94 -33.97
CA VAL A 257 -11.89 6.69 -33.28
C VAL A 257 -11.04 6.68 -32.01
N ALA A 258 -11.69 6.90 -30.86
CA ALA A 258 -11.08 6.53 -29.58
C ALA A 258 -10.73 5.05 -29.65
N LEU A 259 -9.57 4.64 -29.11
CA LEU A 259 -9.25 3.22 -29.00
C LEU A 259 -10.39 2.55 -28.23
N ASP A 260 -11.10 1.67 -28.92
CA ASP A 260 -12.25 0.93 -28.40
C ASP A 260 -11.71 -0.11 -27.41
N ARG A 261 -11.46 0.33 -26.16
CA ARG A 261 -11.16 -0.57 -25.04
C ARG A 261 -12.40 -1.47 -24.89
N SER A 262 -12.26 -2.74 -25.25
CA SER A 262 -13.30 -3.73 -25.06
C SER A 262 -13.72 -3.76 -23.58
N PRO A 263 -14.97 -4.12 -23.22
CA PRO A 263 -15.34 -4.39 -21.83
C PRO A 263 -14.55 -5.53 -21.16
N SER A 264 -13.72 -6.26 -21.92
CA SER A 264 -12.70 -7.19 -21.39
C SER A 264 -11.37 -6.51 -21.04
N ASP A 265 -11.08 -5.36 -21.64
CA ASP A 265 -9.83 -4.58 -21.55
C ASP A 265 -9.92 -3.51 -20.45
N GLU A 266 -10.59 -3.81 -19.33
CA GLU A 266 -10.33 -3.08 -18.10
C GLU A 266 -8.85 -3.36 -17.74
N GLY A 267 -7.98 -2.35 -17.85
CA GLY A 267 -6.51 -2.52 -17.72
C GLY A 267 -6.02 -3.01 -16.36
N THR A 268 -6.93 -3.20 -15.41
CA THR A 268 -6.79 -3.90 -14.14
C THR A 268 -7.03 -5.41 -14.25
N ASN A 269 -7.97 -5.86 -15.07
CA ASN A 269 -8.48 -7.24 -15.08
C ASN A 269 -7.40 -8.26 -15.48
N ASP A 270 -6.54 -7.93 -16.45
CA ASP A 270 -5.39 -8.76 -16.83
C ASP A 270 -4.35 -8.85 -15.70
N CYS A 271 -4.02 -7.74 -15.06
CA CYS A 271 -3.13 -7.74 -13.89
C CYS A 271 -3.72 -8.56 -12.73
N TYR A 272 -5.04 -8.43 -12.53
CA TYR A 272 -5.81 -9.12 -11.49
C TYR A 272 -6.07 -10.61 -11.79
N GLN A 273 -5.65 -11.14 -12.93
CA GLN A 273 -5.54 -12.59 -13.13
C GLN A 273 -4.49 -13.21 -12.19
N CYS A 274 -3.45 -12.44 -11.82
CA CYS A 274 -2.34 -12.91 -10.97
C CYS A 274 -2.13 -12.09 -9.69
N HIS A 275 -2.52 -10.81 -9.66
CA HIS A 275 -2.39 -9.93 -8.49
C HIS A 275 -3.71 -9.73 -7.73
N PRO A 276 -3.68 -9.42 -6.42
CA PRO A 276 -4.89 -9.16 -5.64
C PRO A 276 -5.74 -8.03 -6.19
N GLY A 277 -7.05 -8.28 -6.33
CA GLY A 277 -7.85 -7.48 -7.26
C GLY A 277 -9.35 -7.74 -7.25
N PRO A 278 -9.82 -8.98 -7.50
CA PRO A 278 -11.25 -9.27 -7.60
C PRO A 278 -12.06 -8.89 -6.34
N GLU A 279 -11.55 -9.18 -5.15
CA GLU A 279 -12.17 -8.78 -3.88
C GLU A 279 -11.32 -7.68 -3.19
N THR A 280 -10.00 -7.85 -3.19
CA THR A 280 -9.01 -6.98 -2.51
C THR A 280 -8.77 -5.64 -3.17
N ARG A 281 -8.98 -5.51 -4.49
CA ARG A 281 -8.80 -4.27 -5.27
C ARG A 281 -7.54 -3.49 -4.87
N CYS A 282 -6.36 -4.05 -5.16
CA CYS A 282 -5.08 -3.43 -4.76
C CYS A 282 -5.00 -1.95 -5.14
N LEU A 283 -5.32 -1.62 -6.41
CA LEU A 283 -5.55 -0.26 -6.88
C LEU A 283 -7.00 0.17 -6.58
N ARG A 284 -7.15 1.14 -5.67
CA ARG A 284 -8.45 1.64 -5.18
C ARG A 284 -8.46 3.15 -4.86
N ASP A 285 -7.41 3.87 -5.23
CA ASP A 285 -7.19 5.27 -4.89
C ASP A 285 -8.02 6.29 -5.70
N THR A 286 -7.80 7.57 -5.41
CA THR A 286 -8.42 8.68 -6.13
C THR A 286 -8.09 8.74 -7.62
N MET A 287 -6.98 8.17 -8.11
CA MET A 287 -6.69 8.10 -9.55
C MET A 287 -7.51 6.99 -10.21
N SER A 288 -7.66 5.85 -9.53
CA SER A 288 -8.58 4.79 -9.92
C SER A 288 -10.04 5.28 -9.98
N ALA A 289 -10.45 6.12 -9.02
CA ALA A 289 -11.75 6.79 -9.03
C ALA A 289 -11.97 7.74 -10.24
N GLN A 290 -10.89 8.18 -10.91
CA GLN A 290 -10.94 8.94 -12.16
C GLN A 290 -10.77 8.07 -13.42
N GLY A 291 -10.78 6.74 -13.29
CA GLY A 291 -10.69 5.80 -14.40
C GLY A 291 -9.27 5.45 -14.86
N MET A 292 -8.25 5.68 -14.02
CA MET A 292 -6.89 5.18 -14.27
C MET A 292 -6.73 3.74 -13.77
N TRP A 293 -5.96 2.96 -14.52
CA TRP A 293 -5.67 1.55 -14.24
C TRP A 293 -4.18 1.28 -14.12
N CYS A 294 -3.80 0.07 -13.71
CA CYS A 294 -2.41 -0.36 -13.51
C CYS A 294 -1.51 0.00 -14.70
N THR A 295 -1.98 -0.27 -15.92
CA THR A 295 -1.25 -0.03 -17.17
C THR A 295 -0.98 1.44 -17.47
N ASP A 296 -1.83 2.36 -16.98
CA ASP A 296 -1.69 3.79 -17.25
C ASP A 296 -0.49 4.41 -16.49
N CYS A 297 0.00 3.71 -15.46
CA CYS A 297 1.20 4.08 -14.68
C CYS A 297 2.39 3.13 -14.90
N HIS A 298 2.16 1.81 -14.92
CA HIS A 298 3.22 0.78 -14.98
C HIS A 298 3.52 0.27 -16.40
N GLY A 299 2.66 0.56 -17.38
CA GLY A 299 2.71 -0.04 -18.71
C GLY A 299 2.13 -1.46 -18.76
N ASP A 300 2.32 -2.12 -19.89
CA ASP A 300 1.86 -3.50 -20.14
C ASP A 300 2.80 -4.57 -19.52
N MET A 301 2.48 -5.84 -19.74
CA MET A 301 3.30 -6.99 -19.30
C MET A 301 4.76 -6.92 -19.79
N ASN A 302 5.00 -6.39 -21.00
CA ASN A 302 6.35 -6.22 -21.53
C ASN A 302 7.12 -5.11 -20.80
N ALA A 303 6.44 -4.01 -20.45
CA ALA A 303 7.01 -2.92 -19.66
C ALA A 303 7.41 -3.39 -18.26
N VAL A 304 6.55 -4.16 -17.58
CA VAL A 304 6.87 -4.71 -16.24
C VAL A 304 7.81 -5.93 -16.28
N ALA A 305 8.01 -6.56 -17.45
CA ALA A 305 9.03 -7.59 -17.70
C ALA A 305 10.41 -7.02 -18.09
N ASN A 306 10.54 -5.70 -18.29
CA ASN A 306 11.72 -5.08 -18.87
C ASN A 306 13.01 -5.42 -18.08
N PRO A 307 14.09 -5.90 -18.73
CA PRO A 307 15.35 -6.26 -18.06
C PRO A 307 16.01 -5.12 -17.27
N ASN A 308 15.71 -3.87 -17.60
CA ASN A 308 16.27 -2.69 -16.96
C ASN A 308 15.40 -2.17 -15.80
N ARG A 309 14.18 -2.68 -15.62
CA ARG A 309 13.30 -2.32 -14.50
C ARG A 309 13.63 -3.16 -13.26
N ARG A 310 13.81 -2.49 -12.12
CA ARG A 310 13.96 -3.14 -10.81
C ARG A 310 12.63 -3.01 -10.06
N PRO A 311 11.89 -4.11 -9.80
CA PRO A 311 10.62 -4.03 -9.05
C PRO A 311 10.86 -3.49 -7.64
N TRP A 312 9.87 -2.77 -7.09
CA TRP A 312 9.87 -2.10 -5.79
C TRP A 312 10.90 -0.96 -5.62
N ILE A 313 11.59 -0.58 -6.70
CA ILE A 313 12.67 0.42 -6.73
C ILE A 313 12.48 1.41 -7.90
N ASP A 314 12.17 0.89 -9.10
CA ASP A 314 11.86 1.69 -10.29
C ASP A 314 10.33 1.75 -10.48
N GLU A 315 9.71 2.66 -9.74
CA GLU A 315 8.25 2.84 -9.68
C GLU A 315 7.79 4.15 -10.36
N PRO A 316 6.51 4.22 -10.80
CA PRO A 316 5.94 5.43 -11.38
C PRO A 316 6.06 6.63 -10.45
N ARG A 317 6.32 7.83 -10.99
CA ARG A 317 6.55 9.04 -10.19
C ARG A 317 5.42 10.04 -10.33
N CYS A 318 4.94 10.58 -9.21
CA CYS A 318 3.95 11.66 -9.17
C CYS A 318 4.37 12.86 -10.03
N GLY A 319 5.67 13.17 -10.03
CA GLY A 319 6.24 14.29 -10.80
C GLY A 319 6.08 14.19 -12.31
N ASP A 320 5.92 12.98 -12.87
CA ASP A 320 5.87 12.76 -14.33
C ASP A 320 4.52 13.20 -14.91
N CYS A 321 3.43 13.13 -14.11
CA CYS A 321 2.10 13.60 -14.50
C CYS A 321 1.69 14.92 -13.84
N HIS A 322 2.00 15.11 -12.55
CA HIS A 322 1.59 16.30 -11.79
C HIS A 322 2.61 17.44 -11.85
N GLY A 323 3.82 17.19 -12.38
CA GLY A 323 4.89 18.16 -12.47
C GLY A 323 5.69 18.34 -11.16
N SER A 324 6.76 19.13 -11.23
CA SER A 324 7.81 19.21 -10.20
C SER A 324 7.34 19.66 -8.82
N VAL A 325 6.20 20.35 -8.70
CA VAL A 325 5.62 20.80 -7.42
C VAL A 325 5.08 19.63 -6.59
N TYR A 326 4.75 18.50 -7.23
CA TYR A 326 4.22 17.28 -6.62
C TYR A 326 5.21 16.12 -6.72
N ALA A 327 6.44 16.37 -7.18
CA ALA A 327 7.45 15.34 -7.36
C ALA A 327 8.05 14.89 -6.02
N GLU A 328 8.29 13.59 -5.95
CA GLU A 328 9.03 12.91 -4.89
C GLU A 328 10.47 13.43 -4.78
N ASN A 329 11.05 13.32 -3.60
CA ASN A 329 12.42 13.78 -3.39
C ASN A 329 13.40 13.04 -4.33
N PRO A 330 14.50 13.68 -4.78
CA PRO A 330 15.46 13.04 -5.70
C PRO A 330 16.00 11.72 -5.16
N GLY A 331 15.91 10.65 -5.97
CA GLY A 331 16.37 9.31 -5.59
C GLY A 331 15.53 8.58 -4.54
N LYS A 332 14.38 9.14 -4.13
CA LYS A 332 13.44 8.50 -3.21
C LYS A 332 12.15 8.08 -3.91
N LEU A 333 11.50 7.07 -3.34
CA LEU A 333 10.12 6.68 -3.65
C LEU A 333 9.12 7.61 -2.93
N PHE A 334 7.84 7.54 -3.32
CA PHE A 334 6.75 8.25 -2.65
C PHE A 334 6.69 7.93 -1.15
N ARG A 335 6.69 6.64 -0.78
CA ARG A 335 6.71 6.14 0.62
C ARG A 335 7.91 6.59 1.47
N GLN A 336 8.96 7.13 0.84
CA GLN A 336 10.19 7.61 1.49
C GLN A 336 10.35 9.13 1.40
N SER A 337 9.47 9.80 0.65
CA SER A 337 9.55 11.23 0.38
C SER A 337 8.87 12.03 1.47
N THR A 338 9.47 13.16 1.78
CA THR A 338 9.03 14.07 2.83
C THR A 338 8.80 15.48 2.30
N GLY A 339 7.83 16.18 2.88
CA GLY A 339 7.53 17.58 2.63
C GLY A 339 7.13 18.31 3.91
N HIS A 340 6.67 19.56 3.78
CA HIS A 340 5.94 20.34 4.79
C HIS A 340 6.29 20.02 6.27
N GLY A 341 7.47 20.42 6.73
CA GLY A 341 7.90 20.22 8.12
C GLY A 341 8.49 18.84 8.44
N GLY A 342 8.77 18.01 7.43
CA GLY A 342 9.30 16.65 7.60
C GLY A 342 8.23 15.57 7.67
N LEU A 343 6.99 15.88 7.28
CA LEU A 343 5.94 14.86 7.13
C LEU A 343 6.20 14.01 5.88
N TYR A 344 6.04 12.69 6.00
CA TYR A 344 6.06 11.78 4.85
C TYR A 344 4.86 12.07 3.95
N CYS A 345 5.01 11.86 2.63
CA CYS A 345 3.91 12.03 1.68
C CYS A 345 2.67 11.21 2.10
N GLU A 346 2.88 9.97 2.54
CA GLU A 346 1.85 9.06 3.04
C GLU A 346 1.13 9.56 4.30
N ALA A 347 1.75 10.41 5.12
CA ALA A 347 1.12 10.98 6.31
C ALA A 347 -0.04 11.94 5.97
N CYS A 348 -0.05 12.52 4.76
CA CYS A 348 -1.12 13.38 4.27
C CYS A 348 -1.99 12.71 3.19
N HIS A 349 -1.38 11.89 2.33
CA HIS A 349 -2.02 11.32 1.15
C HIS A 349 -2.52 9.87 1.34
N ASN A 350 -2.12 9.19 2.43
CA ASN A 350 -2.17 7.72 2.59
C ASN A 350 -1.18 6.98 1.66
N SER A 351 -1.10 5.66 1.85
CA SER A 351 -0.29 4.68 1.13
C SER A 351 -0.45 4.71 -0.39
N THR A 352 0.59 4.29 -1.14
CA THR A 352 0.49 4.02 -2.59
C THR A 352 -0.70 3.12 -2.93
N HIS A 353 -1.37 3.31 -4.08
CA HIS A 353 -2.58 2.58 -4.50
C HIS A 353 -3.83 2.80 -3.62
N ALA A 354 -3.72 3.53 -2.50
CA ALA A 354 -4.80 3.91 -1.58
C ALA A 354 -4.85 5.43 -1.31
N ILE A 355 -4.30 6.23 -2.23
CA ILE A 355 -4.25 7.71 -2.16
C ILE A 355 -5.64 8.32 -2.02
N LEU A 356 -5.77 9.26 -1.08
CA LEU A 356 -7.06 9.76 -0.62
C LEU A 356 -7.69 10.86 -1.51
N PRO A 357 -9.02 10.83 -1.72
CA PRO A 357 -9.99 9.89 -1.15
C PRO A 357 -9.94 8.51 -1.83
N SER A 358 -9.86 7.45 -1.03
CA SER A 358 -9.92 6.07 -1.53
C SER A 358 -11.36 5.71 -1.88
N THR A 359 -11.54 4.84 -2.88
CA THR A 359 -12.84 4.22 -3.18
C THR A 359 -13.26 3.20 -2.11
N GLN A 360 -12.32 2.71 -1.30
CA GLN A 360 -12.61 1.84 -0.17
C GLN A 360 -12.88 2.69 1.10
N PRO A 361 -14.04 2.53 1.77
CA PRO A 361 -14.41 3.36 2.93
C PRO A 361 -13.40 3.30 4.10
N GLU A 362 -12.81 2.15 4.35
CA GLU A 362 -11.94 1.88 5.49
C GLU A 362 -10.65 2.73 5.47
N ASP A 363 -10.04 2.94 4.29
CA ASP A 363 -8.86 3.80 4.15
C ASP A 363 -9.16 5.25 4.57
N ASN A 364 -10.41 5.70 4.37
CA ASN A 364 -10.83 7.06 4.68
C ASN A 364 -11.11 7.29 6.17
N ILE A 365 -11.18 6.24 7.02
CA ILE A 365 -11.49 6.34 8.45
C ILE A 365 -10.56 7.32 9.17
N GLN A 366 -9.26 7.23 8.92
CA GLN A 366 -8.26 8.08 9.58
C GLN A 366 -8.49 9.57 9.27
N VAL A 367 -8.62 9.93 7.99
CA VAL A 367 -8.76 11.34 7.61
C VAL A 367 -10.14 11.91 7.95
N ILE A 368 -11.21 11.12 7.88
CA ILE A 368 -12.52 11.55 8.37
C ILE A 368 -12.44 11.87 9.88
N ALA A 369 -11.72 11.06 10.67
CA ALA A 369 -11.53 11.34 12.10
C ALA A 369 -10.66 12.58 12.37
N LEU A 370 -9.74 12.92 11.47
CA LEU A 370 -8.84 14.08 11.61
C LEU A 370 -9.49 15.41 11.15
N GLN A 371 -10.05 15.46 9.94
CA GLN A 371 -10.56 16.69 9.32
C GLN A 371 -12.09 16.70 9.06
N GLY A 372 -12.81 15.63 9.41
CA GLY A 372 -14.27 15.56 9.27
C GLY A 372 -14.78 15.17 7.88
N PHE A 373 -13.90 14.95 6.90
CA PHE A 373 -14.26 14.54 5.54
C PHE A 373 -13.21 13.63 4.89
N ALA A 374 -13.63 12.86 3.89
CA ALA A 374 -12.76 11.99 3.11
C ALA A 374 -11.96 12.79 2.07
N GLY A 375 -10.65 12.55 2.01
CA GLY A 375 -9.74 13.22 1.08
C GLY A 375 -8.33 13.33 1.65
N THR A 376 -7.37 13.71 0.81
CA THR A 376 -6.01 14.09 1.25
C THR A 376 -6.10 15.12 2.39
N LEU A 377 -5.24 14.97 3.40
CA LEU A 377 -5.23 15.83 4.58
C LEU A 377 -4.93 17.28 4.18
N SER A 378 -5.93 18.15 4.36
CA SER A 378 -5.93 19.53 3.84
C SER A 378 -6.50 20.56 4.83
N ASP A 379 -7.23 20.14 5.87
CA ASP A 379 -7.48 21.02 7.02
C ASP A 379 -6.19 21.22 7.83
N CYS A 380 -5.59 22.40 7.67
CA CYS A 380 -4.35 22.76 8.37
C CYS A 380 -4.50 22.80 9.89
N THR A 381 -5.72 22.94 10.43
CA THR A 381 -5.94 23.00 11.89
C THR A 381 -5.66 21.67 12.59
N VAL A 382 -5.66 20.55 11.86
CA VAL A 382 -5.29 19.21 12.37
C VAL A 382 -3.90 19.21 13.03
N CYS A 383 -2.93 19.92 12.43
CA CYS A 383 -1.57 20.03 12.95
C CYS A 383 -1.28 21.39 13.59
N HIS A 384 -1.78 22.48 13.01
CA HIS A 384 -1.49 23.85 13.48
C HIS A 384 -2.45 24.35 14.57
N GLY A 385 -3.53 23.63 14.85
CA GLY A 385 -4.62 24.10 15.71
C GLY A 385 -5.15 25.45 15.24
N ASN A 386 -5.37 26.36 16.19
CA ASN A 386 -5.84 27.72 15.92
C ASN A 386 -4.78 28.66 15.31
N ASN A 387 -3.55 28.20 15.05
CA ASN A 387 -2.42 29.03 14.64
C ASN A 387 -1.88 28.63 13.25
N VAL A 388 -2.77 28.47 12.26
CA VAL A 388 -2.36 28.19 10.87
C VAL A 388 -1.52 29.36 10.32
N PRO A 389 -0.29 29.11 9.82
CA PRO A 389 0.57 30.16 9.29
C PRO A 389 -0.04 30.90 8.08
N PRO A 390 0.23 32.21 7.92
CA PRO A 390 -0.13 32.94 6.71
C PRO A 390 0.82 32.56 5.56
N GLY A 391 0.26 32.14 4.44
CA GLY A 391 1.00 31.72 3.24
C GLY A 391 0.33 30.56 2.53
N PRO A 392 0.90 30.08 1.41
CA PRO A 392 0.49 28.82 0.81
C PRO A 392 0.91 27.63 1.70
N GLY A 393 0.08 26.59 1.70
CA GLY A 393 0.39 25.28 2.28
C GLY A 393 1.30 24.44 1.37
N PRO A 394 1.36 23.11 1.59
CA PRO A 394 2.06 22.20 0.68
C PRO A 394 1.56 22.37 -0.77
N HIS A 395 2.45 22.12 -1.73
CA HIS A 395 2.20 22.25 -3.18
C HIS A 395 1.71 23.63 -3.66
N GLY A 396 1.87 24.68 -2.85
CA GLY A 396 1.37 26.02 -3.20
C GLY A 396 -0.13 26.20 -2.96
N LEU A 397 -0.80 25.23 -2.33
CA LEU A 397 -2.25 25.30 -2.06
C LEU A 397 -2.58 26.55 -1.24
N PRO A 398 -3.61 27.33 -1.60
CA PRO A 398 -4.04 28.47 -0.79
C PRO A 398 -4.50 27.95 0.57
N ASN A 399 -4.11 28.64 1.66
CA ASN A 399 -4.62 28.35 2.99
C ASN A 399 -6.17 28.42 2.94
N PRO A 400 -6.89 27.33 3.23
CA PRO A 400 -8.35 27.26 3.07
C PRO A 400 -9.12 28.14 4.07
N ASN A 401 -8.42 28.81 5.00
CA ASN A 401 -9.01 29.70 5.98
C ASN A 401 -8.80 31.19 5.62
N PRO A 402 -9.71 31.82 4.84
CA PRO A 402 -9.80 33.26 4.80
C PRO A 402 -10.35 33.79 6.14
N THR A 403 -9.83 34.94 6.56
CA THR A 403 -10.29 35.76 7.70
C THR A 403 -11.81 35.64 7.98
N PRO A 404 -12.24 35.49 9.25
CA PRO A 404 -13.66 35.46 9.60
C PRO A 404 -14.34 36.77 9.18
N THR A 405 -14.94 36.75 8.00
CA THR A 405 -15.61 37.92 7.43
C THR A 405 -17.00 37.98 8.05
N GLY A 406 -17.34 39.14 8.61
CA GLY A 406 -18.50 39.31 9.47
C GLY A 406 -19.81 38.87 8.83
N THR A 407 -20.71 38.37 9.68
CA THR A 407 -22.04 37.83 9.39
C THR A 407 -22.77 38.51 8.23
N ALA A 408 -22.71 37.91 7.04
CA ALA A 408 -23.68 38.18 5.99
C ALA A 408 -25.00 37.52 6.40
N SER A 409 -25.97 38.34 6.82
CA SER A 409 -27.32 37.88 7.17
C SER A 409 -27.93 37.13 5.98
N PRO A 410 -28.48 35.92 6.16
CA PRO A 410 -29.06 35.17 5.05
C PRO A 410 -30.33 35.88 4.54
N THR A 411 -30.30 36.35 3.30
CA THR A 411 -31.50 36.81 2.58
C THR A 411 -32.39 35.60 2.30
N ALA A 412 -33.58 35.56 2.91
CA ALA A 412 -34.50 34.45 2.77
C ALA A 412 -34.99 34.31 1.31
N THR A 413 -34.83 33.10 0.76
CA THR A 413 -35.59 32.65 -0.43
C THR A 413 -36.82 31.90 0.07
N PRO A 414 -38.04 32.18 -0.43
CA PRO A 414 -39.25 31.66 0.20
C PRO A 414 -39.42 30.16 -0.02
N THR A 415 -39.64 29.42 1.06
CA THR A 415 -40.11 28.03 1.02
C THR A 415 -41.45 27.94 1.75
N SER A 416 -42.38 27.17 1.19
CA SER A 416 -43.78 27.09 1.60
C SER A 416 -44.01 26.48 2.98
N THR A 417 -44.88 27.11 3.76
CA THR A 417 -45.43 26.64 5.06
C THR A 417 -46.07 25.25 4.95
N PRO A 418 -45.83 24.34 5.91
CA PRO A 418 -46.93 23.94 6.79
C PRO A 418 -46.66 24.19 8.30
N THR A 419 -47.73 24.12 9.10
CA THR A 419 -47.87 24.62 10.48
C THR A 419 -47.37 23.69 11.59
N GLY A 420 -46.48 24.21 12.46
CA GLY A 420 -46.74 24.47 13.89
C GLY A 420 -46.69 23.35 14.96
N GLN A 421 -45.82 23.50 15.98
CA GLN A 421 -46.13 23.64 17.43
C GLN A 421 -44.91 23.43 18.36
N GLY A 422 -44.72 24.29 19.39
CA GLY A 422 -44.23 23.89 20.72
C GLY A 422 -42.73 24.04 21.12
N THR A 423 -42.40 25.10 21.86
CA THR A 423 -41.20 25.34 22.72
C THR A 423 -41.25 24.54 24.06
N PRO A 424 -40.28 24.59 25.04
CA PRO A 424 -39.00 25.33 25.14
C PRO A 424 -37.75 24.60 25.74
N THR A 425 -36.63 25.34 25.82
CA THR A 425 -35.27 25.08 26.40
C THR A 425 -35.23 24.95 27.95
N PRO A 426 -34.07 24.57 28.56
CA PRO A 426 -33.25 25.60 29.25
C PRO A 426 -31.70 25.45 29.20
N THR A 427 -31.02 26.50 29.71
CA THR A 427 -29.59 26.88 29.59
C THR A 427 -28.72 26.52 30.82
N VAL A 428 -27.37 26.52 30.70
CA VAL A 428 -26.41 27.02 31.75
C VAL A 428 -25.02 27.42 31.16
N THR A 429 -23.93 27.52 31.94
CA THR A 429 -23.01 28.70 31.93
C THR A 429 -21.49 28.37 32.12
N ARG A 430 -20.61 29.29 31.69
CA ARG A 430 -19.11 29.30 31.73
C ARG A 430 -18.44 29.56 33.12
N THR A 431 -17.17 29.13 33.27
CA THR A 431 -16.03 29.73 34.07
C THR A 431 -14.72 28.89 33.84
N THR A 432 -13.52 29.13 34.40
CA THR A 432 -12.51 30.21 34.09
C THR A 432 -11.05 29.73 34.33
N THR A 433 -10.04 30.38 33.72
CA THR A 433 -8.57 30.10 33.80
C THR A 433 -7.84 30.83 34.96
N PRO A 434 -6.64 30.39 35.43
CA PRO A 434 -5.33 31.02 35.08
C PRO A 434 -4.09 30.06 35.11
N THR A 435 -2.78 30.44 35.10
CA THR A 435 -1.94 31.22 34.12
C THR A 435 -0.40 31.16 34.43
N ARG A 436 0.44 30.54 33.55
CA ARG A 436 1.93 30.70 33.33
C ARG A 436 2.95 30.37 34.48
N THR A 437 4.22 29.94 34.25
CA THR A 437 5.36 30.75 33.71
C THR A 437 6.73 30.00 33.57
N ALA A 438 7.45 30.23 32.44
CA ALA A 438 8.93 30.28 32.15
C ALA A 438 9.93 29.07 32.17
N THR A 439 10.85 29.13 31.18
CA THR A 439 12.03 28.28 30.85
C THR A 439 13.38 28.94 31.21
N PRO A 440 14.51 28.20 31.33
CA PRO A 440 15.60 28.25 30.31
C PRO A 440 16.49 26.96 30.18
N THR A 441 17.52 26.77 29.32
CA THR A 441 17.83 27.16 27.90
C THR A 441 19.16 26.50 27.39
N ARG A 442 19.13 25.75 26.27
CA ARG A 442 20.19 25.47 25.23
C ARG A 442 21.50 24.69 25.54
N THR A 443 21.88 23.77 24.64
CA THR A 443 23.18 23.63 23.89
C THR A 443 23.04 22.58 22.76
N GLU A 444 23.81 22.68 21.66
CA GLU A 444 23.55 22.05 20.33
C GLU A 444 24.68 21.13 19.80
N THR A 445 24.33 20.23 18.85
CA THR A 445 25.15 19.56 17.78
C THR A 445 26.21 18.49 18.13
N PRO A 446 26.57 17.55 17.21
CA PRO A 446 26.03 17.26 15.86
C PRO A 446 25.64 15.77 15.56
N GLU A 447 24.91 15.57 14.45
CA GLU A 447 24.58 14.31 13.75
C GLU A 447 25.80 13.58 13.12
N PRO A 448 25.69 12.26 12.88
CA PRO A 448 26.10 11.73 11.57
C PRO A 448 25.25 10.57 10.99
N ASN A 449 24.59 10.85 9.86
CA ASN A 449 24.49 10.06 8.63
C ASN A 449 24.00 8.59 8.63
N ASP A 450 22.94 8.36 7.85
CA ASP A 450 22.72 7.22 6.93
C ASP A 450 23.50 5.92 7.16
N ARG A 451 22.84 4.85 7.64
CA ARG A 451 22.97 3.45 7.12
C ARG A 451 21.76 2.57 7.48
N TRP A 452 20.74 2.53 6.62
CA TRP A 452 19.90 1.34 6.52
C TRP A 452 20.71 0.21 5.89
N LYS A 453 21.16 -0.74 6.71
CA LYS A 453 21.73 -2.01 6.27
C LYS A 453 21.05 -3.14 7.01
N LEU A 454 20.13 -3.83 6.33
CA LEU A 454 19.64 -5.13 6.79
C LEU A 454 20.79 -6.13 6.69
N TYR A 455 21.52 -6.32 7.79
CA TYR A 455 22.40 -7.48 7.95
C TYR A 455 21.55 -8.61 8.55
N VAL A 456 21.08 -9.52 7.70
CA VAL A 456 20.76 -10.88 8.14
C VAL A 456 22.09 -11.62 8.26
N PRO A 457 22.59 -11.93 9.48
CA PRO A 457 23.82 -12.69 9.60
C PRO A 457 23.54 -14.15 9.26
N LEU A 458 23.94 -14.58 8.05
CA LEU A 458 24.15 -15.99 7.76
C LEU A 458 25.23 -16.53 8.71
N ILE A 459 24.81 -17.13 9.82
CA ILE A 459 25.69 -17.91 10.69
C ILE A 459 25.79 -19.31 10.09
N MET A 460 26.78 -19.50 9.21
CA MET A 460 27.18 -20.84 8.77
C MET A 460 27.70 -21.66 9.96
N LYS A 461 27.13 -22.85 10.17
CA LYS A 461 27.82 -24.03 10.71
C LYS A 461 27.25 -25.31 10.12
#